data_AF-A0A533XXD1-F1
#
_entry.id   AF-A0A533XXD1-F1
#
_cell.length_a   1.000
_cell.length_b   1.000
_cell.length_c   1.000
_cell.angle_alpha   90.00
_cell.angle_beta   90.00
_cell.angle_gamma   90.00
#
_symmetry.space_group_name_H-M   'P 1'
#
loop_
_entity.id
_entity.type
_entity.pdbx_description
1 polymer ?
#
loop_
_entity_poly.entity_id
_entity_poly.type
_entity_poly.pdbx_seq_one_letter_code
_entity_poly.pdbx_strand_id
1 'polypeptide(L)'
;MRARLAWVTASVGLVGIALAGAGLSTPVSHTDNGRRIFLHGTTSAGRVVENSHGMEGVGCTMCHGPDGRGGVMHGIPAPDITYSALTDPNGHVHGFMDRRHPPFNRETIKAAIVAGIDPAGHTLHEEMPRWTGLSPGDLDDLIDYLQVLSQGKRRPLPGPERM
;
A
#
# COMPACT_ATOMS: atom_id res chain seq x y z
N MET A 1 -85.26 4.16 -24.53
CA MET A 1 -83.85 4.18 -24.99
C MET A 1 -83.15 5.38 -24.34
N ARG A 2 -81.96 5.13 -23.76
CA ARG A 2 -80.92 6.09 -23.30
C ARG A 2 -81.19 6.86 -22.00
N ALA A 3 -80.28 7.03 -21.05
CA ALA A 3 -79.09 6.32 -20.57
C ALA A 3 -78.74 7.03 -19.23
N ARG A 4 -78.41 6.28 -18.17
CA ARG A 4 -77.98 6.84 -16.88
C ARG A 4 -76.47 7.14 -16.96
N LEU A 5 -76.03 8.33 -16.55
CA LEU A 5 -74.62 8.66 -16.43
C LEU A 5 -74.26 8.86 -14.95
N ALA A 6 -73.56 7.86 -14.40
CA ALA A 6 -72.99 7.91 -13.06
C ALA A 6 -71.60 8.55 -13.14
N TRP A 7 -71.34 9.51 -12.26
CA TRP A 7 -70.01 10.12 -12.10
C TRP A 7 -69.19 9.27 -11.15
N VAL A 8 -68.08 8.72 -11.63
CA VAL A 8 -67.06 8.04 -10.81
C VAL A 8 -66.02 9.07 -10.43
N THR A 9 -65.87 9.35 -9.13
CA THR A 9 -64.79 10.17 -8.59
C THR A 9 -63.49 9.34 -8.55
N ALA A 10 -62.47 9.77 -9.29
CA ALA A 10 -61.14 9.18 -9.24
C ALA A 10 -60.32 9.82 -8.11
N SER A 11 -59.98 9.04 -7.09
CA SER A 11 -59.09 9.44 -6.00
C SER A 11 -57.64 9.21 -6.42
N VAL A 12 -56.85 10.28 -6.51
CA VAL A 12 -55.40 10.22 -6.76
C VAL A 12 -54.69 9.87 -5.45
N GLY A 13 -54.17 8.65 -5.33
CA GLY A 13 -53.33 8.23 -4.22
C GLY A 13 -51.87 8.63 -4.47
N LEU A 14 -51.28 9.41 -3.55
CA LEU A 14 -49.84 9.68 -3.53
C LEU A 14 -49.07 8.38 -3.23
N VAL A 15 -48.21 7.96 -4.17
CA VAL A 15 -47.19 6.94 -3.94
C VAL A 15 -45.95 7.64 -3.36
N GLY A 16 -45.67 7.39 -2.08
CA GLY A 16 -44.43 7.79 -1.43
C GLY A 16 -43.28 6.87 -1.84
N ILE A 17 -42.27 7.42 -2.51
CA ILE A 17 -41.03 6.71 -2.84
C ILE A 17 -40.08 6.83 -1.65
N ALA A 18 -39.89 5.74 -0.91
CA ALA A 18 -38.86 5.64 0.11
C ALA A 18 -37.52 5.28 -0.56
N LEU A 19 -36.60 6.25 -0.65
CA LEU A 19 -35.19 5.98 -0.95
C LEU A 19 -34.47 5.57 0.35
N ALA A 20 -34.36 4.26 0.58
CA ALA A 20 -33.39 3.73 1.53
C ALA A 20 -32.03 3.61 0.82
N GLY A 21 -31.05 4.41 1.26
CA GLY A 21 -29.73 4.50 0.65
C GLY A 21 -28.95 3.19 0.77
N ALA A 22 -28.60 2.59 -0.37
CA ALA A 22 -27.50 1.66 -0.45
C ALA A 22 -26.20 2.45 -0.22
N GLY A 23 -25.44 2.09 0.81
CA GLY A 23 -24.10 2.62 1.01
C GLY A 23 -23.24 2.31 -0.21
N LEU A 24 -22.93 3.34 -0.99
CA LEU A 24 -21.98 3.24 -2.10
C LEU A 24 -20.59 3.00 -1.50
N SER A 25 -20.16 1.74 -1.45
CA SER A 25 -18.75 1.41 -1.24
C SER A 25 -17.96 2.08 -2.36
N THR A 26 -17.27 3.16 -2.05
CA THR A 26 -16.37 3.82 -3.00
C THR A 26 -15.34 2.78 -3.45
N PRO A 27 -15.16 2.54 -4.76
CA PRO A 27 -14.14 1.61 -5.21
C PRO A 27 -12.79 2.11 -4.70
N VAL A 28 -12.11 1.28 -3.90
CA VAL A 28 -10.77 1.57 -3.39
C VAL A 28 -9.84 1.55 -4.59
N SER A 29 -9.14 2.66 -4.85
CA SER A 29 -8.10 2.68 -5.87
C SER A 29 -6.96 1.74 -5.47
N HIS A 30 -6.31 1.08 -6.44
CA HIS A 30 -5.10 0.28 -6.20
C HIS A 30 -4.08 1.02 -5.31
N THR A 31 -3.89 2.32 -5.59
CA THR A 31 -2.99 3.18 -4.81
C THR A 31 -3.45 3.39 -3.37
N ASP A 32 -4.76 3.40 -3.09
CA ASP A 32 -5.29 3.61 -1.74
C ASP A 32 -5.05 2.38 -0.85
N ASN A 33 -5.20 1.17 -1.41
CA ASN A 33 -4.85 -0.07 -0.71
C ASN A 33 -3.34 -0.12 -0.44
N GLY A 34 -2.52 0.09 -1.46
CA GLY A 34 -1.06 0.11 -1.33
C GLY A 34 -0.57 1.14 -0.32
N ARG A 35 -1.16 2.35 -0.33
CA ARG A 35 -0.90 3.39 0.67
C ARG A 35 -1.23 2.93 2.08
N ARG A 36 -2.37 2.28 2.28
CA ARG A 36 -2.80 1.80 3.59
C ARG A 36 -1.87 0.71 4.12
N ILE A 37 -1.48 -0.24 3.27
CA ILE A 37 -0.51 -1.28 3.63
C ILE A 37 0.82 -0.63 4.02
N PHE A 38 1.33 0.29 3.20
CA PHE A 38 2.60 0.98 3.45
C PHE A 38 2.63 1.77 4.76
N LEU A 39 1.54 2.48 5.07
CA LEU A 39 1.50 3.36 6.24
C LEU A 39 1.10 2.65 7.54
N HIS A 40 0.20 1.68 7.44
CA HIS A 40 -0.54 1.16 8.59
C HIS A 40 -0.48 -0.36 8.72
N GLY A 41 0.14 -1.07 7.77
CA GLY A 41 0.16 -2.53 7.81
C GLY A 41 -1.26 -3.12 7.80
N THR A 42 -2.20 -2.49 7.08
CA THR A 42 -3.57 -2.97 6.94
C THR A 42 -4.02 -2.94 5.49
N THR A 43 -4.87 -3.89 5.09
CA THR A 43 -5.42 -3.94 3.73
C THR A 43 -6.72 -3.13 3.61
N SER A 44 -7.20 -2.95 2.38
CA SER A 44 -8.48 -2.33 2.05
C SER A 44 -9.66 -3.05 2.72
N ALA A 45 -9.56 -4.37 2.88
CA ALA A 45 -10.51 -5.22 3.59
C ALA A 45 -10.43 -5.10 5.13
N GLY A 46 -9.56 -4.25 5.67
CA GLY A 46 -9.40 -4.03 7.11
C GLY A 46 -8.63 -5.11 7.85
N ARG A 47 -7.95 -6.02 7.12
CA ARG A 47 -7.10 -7.05 7.73
C ARG A 47 -5.78 -6.43 8.17
N VAL A 48 -5.32 -6.79 9.37
CA VAL A 48 -3.94 -6.53 9.80
C VAL A 48 -3.02 -7.46 9.03
N VAL A 49 -1.93 -6.91 8.48
CA VAL A 49 -0.92 -7.66 7.75
C VAL A 49 0.02 -8.31 8.77
N GLU A 50 0.17 -9.62 8.67
CA GLU A 50 1.07 -10.37 9.54
C GLU A 50 2.53 -10.16 9.14
N ASN A 51 3.44 -10.27 10.09
CA ASN A 51 4.87 -10.26 9.79
C ASN A 51 5.67 -11.10 10.79
N SER A 52 6.89 -11.45 10.39
CA SER A 52 7.83 -12.26 11.17
C SER A 52 8.24 -11.68 12.53
N HIS A 53 7.95 -10.40 12.80
CA HIS A 53 8.27 -9.74 14.07
C HIS A 53 7.04 -9.58 14.98
N GLY A 54 5.87 -10.09 14.58
CA GLY A 54 4.64 -9.99 15.37
C GLY A 54 4.14 -8.55 15.54
N MET A 55 4.57 -7.63 14.67
CA MET A 55 4.16 -6.23 14.79
C MET A 55 2.76 -6.05 14.19
N GLU A 56 1.80 -5.60 14.98
CA GLU A 56 0.44 -5.35 14.51
C GLU A 56 0.24 -3.86 14.21
N GLY A 57 -0.45 -3.56 13.10
CA GLY A 57 -0.87 -2.18 12.79
C GLY A 57 0.27 -1.20 12.47
N VAL A 58 1.46 -1.70 12.12
CA VAL A 58 2.59 -0.90 11.65
C VAL A 58 2.90 -1.23 10.19
N GLY A 59 3.19 -0.20 9.39
CA GLY A 59 3.54 -0.36 7.98
C GLY A 59 5.03 -0.22 7.70
N CYS A 60 5.41 -0.41 6.44
CA CYS A 60 6.78 -0.21 5.93
C CYS A 60 7.35 1.16 6.30
N THR A 61 6.48 2.16 6.43
CA THR A 61 6.82 3.53 6.79
C THR A 61 7.57 3.66 8.12
N MET A 62 7.37 2.73 9.05
CA MET A 62 8.00 2.77 10.36
C MET A 62 9.54 2.76 10.25
N CYS A 63 10.08 1.99 9.30
CA CYS A 63 11.52 1.89 9.05
C CYS A 63 11.96 2.78 7.88
N HIS A 64 11.17 2.80 6.80
CA HIS A 64 11.53 3.44 5.53
C HIS A 64 11.05 4.89 5.39
N GLY A 65 10.44 5.44 6.43
CA GLY A 65 9.90 6.80 6.45
C GLY A 65 8.58 6.95 5.69
N PRO A 66 7.88 8.09 5.85
CA PRO A 66 6.61 8.37 5.19
C PRO A 66 6.71 8.56 3.67
N ASP A 67 7.91 8.88 3.19
CA ASP A 67 8.19 9.09 1.77
C ASP A 67 8.97 7.93 1.12
N GLY A 68 9.21 6.85 1.88
CA GLY A 68 9.89 5.64 1.42
C GLY A 68 11.40 5.78 1.23
N ARG A 69 12.00 6.91 1.61
CA ARG A 69 13.43 7.19 1.36
C ARG A 69 14.40 6.62 2.39
N GLY A 70 13.89 5.78 3.28
CA GLY A 70 14.68 5.14 4.30
C GLY A 70 14.70 5.89 5.62
N GLY A 71 15.69 5.56 6.43
CA GLY A 71 15.83 6.05 7.79
C GLY A 71 16.85 5.20 8.53
N VAL A 72 16.80 5.25 9.87
CA VAL A 72 17.60 4.38 10.73
C VAL A 72 16.67 3.81 11.79
N MET A 73 16.66 2.49 11.92
CA MET A 73 15.92 1.77 12.96
C MET A 73 16.91 0.92 13.75
N HIS A 74 16.94 1.09 15.07
CA HIS A 74 17.87 0.37 15.95
C HIS A 74 19.35 0.47 15.52
N GLY A 75 19.75 1.60 14.93
CA GLY A 75 21.11 1.81 14.40
C GLY A 75 21.37 1.17 13.04
N ILE A 76 20.39 0.47 12.47
CA ILE A 76 20.47 -0.20 11.16
C ILE A 76 19.87 0.74 10.10
N PRO A 77 20.59 1.04 9.00
CA PRO A 77 20.08 1.88 7.94
C PRO A 77 18.99 1.15 7.14
N ALA A 78 17.80 1.73 7.09
CA ALA A 78 16.74 1.29 6.19
C ALA A 78 16.93 1.96 4.82
N PRO A 79 16.95 1.20 3.71
CA PRO A 79 17.21 1.76 2.38
C PRO A 79 16.02 2.57 1.84
N ASP A 80 16.30 3.36 0.80
CA ASP A 80 15.29 3.94 -0.07
C ASP A 80 14.56 2.82 -0.82
N ILE A 81 13.23 2.74 -0.66
CA ILE A 81 12.36 1.74 -1.27
C ILE A 81 11.35 2.36 -2.25
N THR A 82 11.56 3.60 -2.71
CA THR A 82 10.76 4.08 -3.85
C THR A 82 11.04 3.17 -5.05
N TYR A 83 10.02 2.96 -5.89
CA TYR A 83 10.15 2.07 -7.04
C TYR A 83 11.34 2.46 -7.94
N SER A 84 11.52 3.76 -8.21
CA SER A 84 12.65 4.26 -9.00
C SER A 84 14.02 3.92 -8.40
N ALA A 85 14.15 3.93 -7.08
CA ALA A 85 15.38 3.54 -6.40
C ALA A 85 15.58 2.03 -6.52
N LEU A 86 14.57 1.23 -6.17
CA LEU A 86 14.62 -0.24 -6.25
C LEU A 86 14.97 -0.73 -7.66
N THR A 87 14.43 -0.10 -8.70
CA THR A 87 14.67 -0.48 -10.10
C THR A 87 15.83 0.28 -10.77
N ASP A 88 16.70 0.95 -10.01
CA ASP A 88 17.87 1.64 -10.59
C ASP A 88 18.69 0.65 -11.43
N PRO A 89 18.91 0.90 -12.74
CA PRO A 89 19.60 -0.03 -13.63
C PRO A 89 21.05 -0.31 -13.24
N ASN A 90 21.67 0.54 -12.40
CA ASN A 90 23.02 0.32 -11.89
C ASN A 90 23.07 -0.79 -10.81
N GLY A 91 21.91 -1.23 -10.32
CA GLY A 91 21.80 -2.17 -9.20
C GLY A 91 22.12 -1.51 -7.87
N HIS A 92 22.40 -2.33 -6.86
CA HIS A 92 22.50 -1.88 -5.48
C HIS A 92 23.77 -2.36 -4.80
N VAL A 93 24.36 -1.49 -3.97
CA VAL A 93 25.49 -1.81 -3.11
C VAL A 93 25.13 -1.46 -1.67
N HIS A 94 25.19 -2.44 -0.79
CA HIS A 94 24.83 -2.34 0.63
C HIS A 94 26.09 -2.40 1.48
N GLY A 95 26.71 -1.24 1.71
CA GLY A 95 27.98 -1.15 2.45
C GLY A 95 27.92 -1.74 3.86
N PHE A 96 26.77 -1.64 4.55
CA PHE A 96 26.58 -2.24 5.88
C PHE A 96 26.69 -3.77 5.88
N MET A 97 26.32 -4.43 4.79
CA MET A 97 26.37 -5.89 4.65
C MET A 97 27.51 -6.36 3.74
N ASP A 98 28.27 -5.45 3.14
CA ASP A 98 29.24 -5.71 2.06
C ASP A 98 28.64 -6.56 0.91
N ARG A 99 27.44 -6.19 0.45
CA ARG A 99 26.71 -6.94 -0.61
C ARG A 99 26.37 -6.10 -1.82
N ARG A 100 26.28 -6.77 -2.97
CA ARG A 100 25.81 -6.21 -4.24
C ARG A 100 24.77 -7.13 -4.87
N HIS A 101 23.75 -6.54 -5.50
CA HIS A 101 22.75 -7.30 -6.26
C HIS A 101 22.24 -6.49 -7.47
N PRO A 102 21.64 -7.15 -8.50
CA PRO A 102 21.09 -6.46 -9.66
C PRO A 102 19.82 -5.65 -9.30
N PRO A 103 19.30 -4.82 -10.22
CA PRO A 103 18.09 -4.05 -9.99
C PRO A 103 16.90 -4.96 -9.61
N PHE A 104 15.97 -4.43 -8.82
CA PHE A 104 14.72 -5.11 -8.58
C PHE A 104 13.79 -5.03 -9.81
N ASN A 105 12.85 -5.97 -9.87
CA ASN A 105 11.65 -5.92 -10.71
C ASN A 105 10.43 -6.20 -9.81
N ARG A 106 9.21 -6.22 -10.35
CA ARG A 106 8.00 -6.40 -9.53
C ARG A 106 8.03 -7.73 -8.78
N GLU A 107 8.48 -8.79 -9.43
CA GLU A 107 8.55 -10.15 -8.87
C GLU A 107 9.57 -10.24 -7.74
N THR A 108 10.76 -9.65 -7.90
CA THR A 108 11.79 -9.64 -6.86
C THR A 108 11.45 -8.69 -5.72
N ILE A 109 10.66 -7.63 -5.95
CA ILE A 109 10.09 -6.82 -4.86
C ILE A 109 9.11 -7.66 -4.03
N LYS A 110 8.23 -8.43 -4.68
CA LYS A 110 7.33 -9.35 -3.97
C LYS A 110 8.12 -10.38 -3.16
N ALA A 111 9.18 -10.94 -3.72
CA ALA A 111 10.07 -11.86 -3.01
C ALA A 111 10.78 -11.19 -1.82
N ALA A 112 11.24 -9.95 -1.96
CA ALA A 112 11.83 -9.18 -0.87
C ALA A 112 10.83 -8.92 0.27
N ILE A 113 9.57 -8.67 -0.04
CA ILE A 113 8.53 -8.41 0.97
C ILE A 113 8.13 -9.70 1.70
N VAL A 114 7.89 -10.78 0.96
CA VAL A 114 7.30 -12.02 1.51
C VAL A 114 8.37 -12.97 2.04
N ALA A 115 9.42 -13.21 1.25
CA ALA A 115 10.50 -14.14 1.62
C ALA A 115 11.72 -13.43 2.23
N GLY A 116 11.84 -12.12 2.01
CA GLY A 116 13.03 -11.37 2.40
C GLY A 116 14.27 -11.87 1.67
N ILE A 117 14.16 -11.96 0.35
CA ILE A 117 15.25 -12.36 -0.55
C ILE A 117 15.44 -11.26 -1.61
N ASP A 118 16.69 -10.89 -1.87
CA ASP A 118 17.06 -9.90 -2.88
C ASP A 118 17.11 -10.52 -4.30
N PRO A 119 17.30 -9.71 -5.36
CA PRO A 119 17.35 -10.19 -6.75
C PRO A 119 18.51 -11.14 -7.06
N ALA A 120 19.53 -11.21 -6.21
CA ALA A 120 20.64 -12.15 -6.32
C ALA A 120 20.43 -13.43 -5.49
N GLY A 121 19.29 -13.56 -4.80
CA GLY A 121 18.98 -14.71 -3.97
C GLY A 121 19.50 -14.63 -2.54
N HIS A 122 20.03 -13.48 -2.11
CA HIS A 122 20.51 -13.33 -0.74
C HIS A 122 19.39 -12.94 0.23
N THR A 123 19.44 -13.49 1.43
CA THR A 123 18.52 -13.14 2.52
C THR A 123 18.72 -11.68 2.96
N LEU A 124 17.65 -10.90 3.03
CA LEU A 124 17.66 -9.54 3.59
C LEU A 124 17.97 -9.57 5.08
N HIS A 125 18.45 -8.44 5.62
CA HIS A 125 18.73 -8.30 7.05
C HIS A 125 17.54 -8.75 7.92
N GLU A 126 17.81 -9.30 9.09
CA GLU A 126 16.76 -9.85 9.97
C GLU A 126 15.75 -8.79 10.40
N GLU A 127 16.22 -7.57 10.68
CA GLU A 127 15.40 -6.39 11.00
C GLU A 127 14.32 -6.09 9.96
N MET A 128 14.51 -6.49 8.68
CA MET A 128 13.48 -6.31 7.67
C MET A 128 12.40 -7.40 7.83
N PRO A 129 11.15 -7.08 8.19
CA PRO A 129 10.14 -8.10 8.41
C PRO A 129 9.76 -8.83 7.12
N ARG A 130 9.40 -10.11 7.26
CA ARG A 130 8.76 -10.90 6.20
C ARG A 130 7.26 -10.79 6.39
N TRP A 131 6.56 -10.24 5.39
CA TRP A 131 5.14 -9.91 5.50
C TRP A 131 4.28 -11.03 4.92
N THR A 132 3.59 -11.75 5.80
CA THR A 132 2.69 -12.84 5.44
C THR A 132 1.24 -12.34 5.41
N GLY A 133 0.37 -13.01 4.65
CA GLY A 133 -1.05 -12.66 4.59
C GLY A 133 -1.44 -11.54 3.60
N LEU A 134 -0.49 -11.04 2.81
CA LEU A 134 -0.78 -10.21 1.63
C LEU A 134 -1.15 -11.11 0.43
N SER A 135 -2.23 -10.77 -0.26
CA SER A 135 -2.56 -11.42 -1.53
C SER A 135 -1.64 -10.91 -2.66
N PRO A 136 -1.58 -11.59 -3.81
CA PRO A 136 -0.87 -11.07 -4.99
C PRO A 136 -1.34 -9.66 -5.39
N GLY A 137 -2.66 -9.38 -5.28
CA GLY A 137 -3.23 -8.06 -5.56
C GLY A 137 -2.80 -7.01 -4.54
N ASP A 138 -2.78 -7.34 -3.25
CA ASP A 138 -2.28 -6.42 -2.22
C ASP A 138 -0.81 -6.03 -2.45
N LEU A 139 0.00 -6.98 -2.91
CA LEU A 139 1.40 -6.73 -3.25
C LEU A 139 1.55 -5.85 -4.50
N ASP A 140 0.72 -6.05 -5.52
CA ASP A 140 0.73 -5.18 -6.71
C ASP A 140 0.31 -3.76 -6.36
N ASP A 141 -0.73 -3.60 -5.53
CA ASP A 141 -1.20 -2.31 -5.02
C ASP A 141 -0.10 -1.59 -4.23
N LEU A 142 0.60 -2.31 -3.36
CA LEU A 142 1.74 -1.78 -2.61
C LEU A 142 2.85 -1.31 -3.55
N ILE A 143 3.21 -2.10 -4.56
CA ILE A 143 4.24 -1.73 -5.54
C ILE A 143 3.83 -0.48 -6.33
N ASP A 144 2.56 -0.36 -6.71
CA ASP A 144 2.03 0.83 -7.38
C ASP A 144 2.12 2.07 -6.48
N TYR A 145 1.91 1.91 -5.18
CA TYR A 145 2.14 3.00 -4.24
C TYR A 145 3.63 3.40 -4.14
N LEU A 146 4.57 2.45 -4.20
CA LEU A 146 6.01 2.76 -4.27
C LEU A 146 6.37 3.55 -5.54
N GLN A 147 5.64 3.34 -6.65
CA GLN A 147 5.79 4.16 -7.86
C GLN A 147 5.31 5.60 -7.63
N VAL A 148 4.20 5.78 -6.91
CA VAL A 148 3.73 7.11 -6.52
C VAL A 148 4.76 7.84 -5.66
N LEU A 149 5.36 7.16 -4.68
CA LEU A 149 6.41 7.74 -3.84
C LEU A 149 7.64 8.20 -4.65
N SER A 150 7.95 7.52 -5.75
CA SER A 150 9.04 7.88 -6.66
C SER A 150 8.85 9.27 -7.29
N GLN A 151 7.60 9.71 -7.44
CA GLN A 151 7.26 11.02 -8.00
C GLN A 151 7.32 12.16 -6.97
N GLY A 152 7.33 11.83 -5.66
CA GLY A 152 7.42 12.83 -4.60
C GLY A 152 8.80 13.48 -4.54
N LYS A 153 8.90 14.80 -4.32
CA LYS A 153 10.19 15.47 -4.15
C LYS A 153 10.83 15.07 -2.81
N ARG A 154 12.11 14.68 -2.83
CA ARG A 154 12.92 14.48 -1.62
C ARG A 154 12.99 15.80 -0.85
N ARG A 155 12.57 15.82 0.41
CA ARG A 155 12.97 16.91 1.30
C ARG A 155 14.45 16.67 1.65
N PRO A 156 15.36 17.63 1.44
CA PRO A 156 16.77 17.44 1.81
C PRO A 156 16.86 17.03 3.28
N LEU A 157 17.64 15.98 3.57
CA LEU A 157 18.04 15.69 4.95
C LEU A 157 18.77 16.93 5.48
N PRO A 158 18.49 17.42 6.71
CA PRO A 158 19.39 18.37 7.34
C PRO A 158 20.79 17.74 7.34
N GLY A 159 21.78 18.51 6.90
CA GLY A 159 23.17 18.04 6.84
C GLY A 159 23.62 17.52 8.21
N PRO A 160 24.67 16.67 8.27
CA PRO A 160 25.17 16.16 9.53
C PRO A 160 25.47 17.35 10.46
N GLU A 161 24.79 17.38 11.60
CA GLU A 161 25.11 18.34 12.66
C GLU A 161 26.57 18.07 13.05
N ARG A 162 27.42 19.06 12.79
CA ARG A 162 28.82 19.00 13.20
C ARG A 162 28.84 19.01 14.73
N MET A 163 29.06 17.82 15.29
CA MET A 163 29.48 17.62 16.67
C MET A 163 30.92 18.13 16.85
#